data_AF-A0A662J2Y0-F1
#
_entry.id   AF-A0A662J2Y0-F1
#
_cell.length_a   1.000
_cell.length_b   1.000
_cell.length_c   1.000
_cell.angle_alpha   90.00
_cell.angle_beta   90.00
_cell.angle_gamma   90.00
#
_symmetry.space_group_name_H-M   'P 1'
#
loop_
_entity.id
_entity.type
_entity.pdbx_description
1 polymer ?
#
loop_
_entity_poly.entity_id
_entity_poly.type
_entity_poly.pdbx_seq_one_letter_code
_entity_poly.pdbx_strand_id
1 'polypeptide(L)'
;MNLTTISLLYVSIISVAFIAISVVLKRKLKESYASYFLADRSISGLVNGLAGMSCYLSEFLFLGMTGAVYVIKFPFMGILYEFAISIVVFLFLLAPYIRRSGYYTLIDLFHDCYGREAAALSCIVTLWFCLVFFIGQMKALGVTLEFMLQVPYDVAVIIGGAVL
;
A
#
# COMPACT_ATOMS: atom_id res chain seq x y z
N MET A 1 -25.71 15.54 14.37
CA MET A 1 -24.46 14.87 14.81
C MET A 1 -23.31 15.78 14.44
N ASN A 2 -22.39 16.10 15.34
CA ASN A 2 -21.28 17.02 15.05
C ASN A 2 -20.27 16.34 14.10
N LEU A 3 -19.56 17.13 13.29
CA LEU A 3 -18.59 16.64 12.30
C LEU A 3 -17.53 15.74 12.94
N THR A 4 -17.00 16.14 14.11
CA THR A 4 -16.02 15.35 14.87
C THR A 4 -16.57 13.99 15.29
N THR A 5 -17.83 13.93 15.70
CA THR A 5 -18.50 12.66 16.06
C THR A 5 -18.66 11.75 14.85
N ILE A 6 -18.98 12.31 13.69
CA ILE A 6 -19.06 11.56 12.42
C ILE A 6 -17.68 11.00 12.05
N SER A 7 -16.63 11.83 12.09
CA SER A 7 -15.26 11.42 11.79
C SER A 7 -14.75 10.33 12.71
N LEU A 8 -14.98 10.46 14.02
CA LEU A 8 -14.61 9.44 15.01
C LEU A 8 -15.30 8.11 14.76
N LEU A 9 -16.62 8.13 14.49
CA LEU A 9 -17.37 6.92 14.15
C LEU A 9 -16.83 6.28 12.86
N TYR A 10 -16.59 7.08 11.83
CA TYR A 10 -16.07 6.60 10.56
C TYR A 10 -14.71 5.89 10.70
N VAL A 11 -13.74 6.56 11.32
CA VAL A 11 -12.39 6.00 11.54
C VAL A 11 -12.46 4.74 12.40
N SER A 12 -13.26 4.75 13.47
CA SER A 12 -13.38 3.61 14.37
C SER A 12 -14.01 2.39 13.68
N ILE A 13 -15.10 2.59 12.95
CA ILE A 13 -15.81 1.51 12.25
C ILE A 13 -14.90 0.88 11.19
N ILE A 14 -14.22 1.70 10.39
CA ILE A 14 -13.31 1.20 9.35
C ILE A 14 -12.14 0.45 9.98
N SER A 15 -11.49 1.02 10.99
CA SER A 15 -10.35 0.39 11.66
C SER A 15 -10.73 -0.96 12.27
N VAL A 16 -11.86 -1.02 12.98
CA VAL A 16 -12.37 -2.27 13.57
C VAL A 16 -12.71 -3.29 12.49
N ALA A 17 -13.33 -2.87 11.38
CA ALA A 17 -13.64 -3.76 10.27
C ALA A 17 -12.37 -4.35 9.64
N PHE A 18 -11.36 -3.53 9.35
CA PHE A 18 -10.09 -3.99 8.79
C PHE A 18 -9.38 -4.98 9.72
N ILE A 19 -9.29 -4.66 11.02
CA ILE A 19 -8.68 -5.56 12.02
C ILE A 19 -9.48 -6.87 12.12
N ALA A 20 -10.80 -6.81 12.20
CA ALA A 20 -11.65 -7.99 12.31
C ALA A 20 -11.50 -8.91 11.08
N ILE A 21 -11.54 -8.34 9.88
CA ILE A 21 -11.33 -9.10 8.63
C ILE A 21 -9.93 -9.72 8.63
N SER A 22 -8.90 -8.95 8.99
CA SER A 22 -7.52 -9.43 9.03
C SER A 22 -7.33 -10.59 10.00
N VAL A 23 -7.92 -10.52 11.20
CA VAL A 23 -7.87 -11.59 12.20
C VAL A 23 -8.61 -12.84 11.70
N VAL A 24 -9.80 -12.68 11.11
CA VAL A 24 -10.58 -13.81 10.56
C VAL A 24 -9.82 -14.50 9.43
N LEU A 25 -9.22 -13.74 8.51
CA LEU A 25 -8.47 -14.29 7.40
C LEU A 25 -7.16 -14.94 7.88
N LYS A 26 -6.45 -14.33 8.83
CA LYS A 26 -5.24 -14.92 9.42
C LYS A 26 -5.51 -16.29 10.04
N ARG A 27 -6.64 -16.47 10.73
CA ARG A 27 -7.02 -17.77 11.32
C ARG A 27 -7.28 -18.88 10.30
N LYS A 28 -7.50 -18.54 9.03
CA LYS A 28 -7.69 -19.51 7.94
C LYS A 28 -6.38 -19.92 7.27
N LEU A 29 -5.29 -19.19 7.51
CA LEU A 29 -3.98 -19.49 6.94
C LEU A 29 -3.34 -20.67 7.67
N LYS A 30 -2.64 -21.52 6.93
CA LYS A 30 -1.79 -22.56 7.50
C LYS A 30 -0.45 -21.95 7.90
N GLU A 31 0.24 -22.58 8.86
CA GLU A 31 1.62 -22.21 9.21
C GLU A 31 2.61 -22.70 8.14
N SER A 32 2.55 -22.07 6.97
CA SER A 32 3.42 -22.37 5.83
C SER A 32 3.71 -21.09 5.05
N TYR A 33 4.93 -21.01 4.52
CA TYR A 33 5.39 -19.91 3.67
C TYR A 33 4.45 -19.70 2.46
N ALA A 34 4.03 -20.80 1.82
CA ALA A 34 3.13 -20.72 0.67
C ALA A 34 1.72 -20.21 1.04
N SER A 35 1.24 -20.56 2.24
CA SER A 35 -0.05 -20.07 2.73
C SER A 35 0.03 -18.58 3.03
N TYR A 36 1.10 -18.12 3.70
CA TYR A 36 1.27 -16.71 4.04
C TYR A 36 1.52 -15.80 2.83
N PHE A 37 2.44 -16.18 1.93
CA PHE A 37 2.84 -15.31 0.81
C PHE A 37 1.96 -15.47 -0.44
N LEU A 38 1.39 -16.65 -0.69
CA LEU A 38 0.64 -16.92 -1.92
C LEU A 38 -0.83 -17.25 -1.66
N ALA A 39 -1.28 -17.31 -0.39
CA ALA A 39 -2.61 -17.79 -0.02
C ALA A 39 -2.94 -19.13 -0.69
N ASP A 40 -1.93 -20.02 -0.79
CA ASP A 40 -2.01 -21.32 -1.47
C ASP A 40 -2.52 -21.21 -2.93
N ARG A 41 -2.32 -20.05 -3.58
CA ARG A 41 -2.81 -19.70 -4.93
C ARG A 41 -4.32 -19.83 -5.10
N SER A 42 -5.06 -19.74 -3.99
CA SER A 42 -6.53 -19.90 -3.95
C SER A 42 -7.30 -18.64 -4.35
N ILE A 43 -6.64 -17.48 -4.37
CA ILE A 43 -7.27 -16.19 -4.65
C ILE A 43 -7.47 -16.01 -6.17
N SER A 44 -8.68 -15.59 -6.55
CA SER A 44 -9.02 -15.33 -7.95
C SER A 44 -8.26 -14.12 -8.51
N GLY A 45 -8.03 -14.10 -9.82
CA GLY A 45 -7.28 -13.02 -10.47
C GLY A 45 -7.90 -11.63 -10.27
N LEU A 46 -9.24 -11.52 -10.25
CA LEU A 46 -9.93 -10.26 -10.02
C LEU A 46 -9.70 -9.74 -8.59
N VAL A 47 -9.83 -10.60 -7.58
CA VAL A 47 -9.60 -10.22 -6.18
C VAL A 47 -8.14 -9.82 -5.97
N ASN A 48 -7.21 -10.56 -6.56
CA ASN A 48 -5.78 -10.22 -6.51
C ASN A 48 -5.47 -8.88 -7.22
N GLY A 49 -6.13 -8.61 -8.34
CA GLY A 49 -6.01 -7.34 -9.06
C GLY A 49 -6.55 -6.15 -8.26
N LEU A 50 -7.72 -6.31 -7.63
CA LEU A 50 -8.29 -5.28 -6.74
C LEU A 50 -7.40 -5.02 -5.52
N ALA A 51 -6.87 -6.08 -4.91
CA ALA A 51 -5.93 -5.95 -3.80
C ALA A 51 -4.64 -5.23 -4.22
N GLY A 52 -4.09 -5.58 -5.38
CA GLY A 52 -2.92 -4.88 -5.95
C GLY A 52 -3.20 -3.40 -6.21
N MET A 53 -4.38 -3.07 -6.75
CA MET A 53 -4.77 -1.68 -6.98
C MET A 53 -4.93 -0.91 -5.67
N SER A 54 -5.49 -1.52 -4.62
CA SER A 54 -5.60 -0.86 -3.30
C SER A 54 -4.24 -0.57 -2.67
N CYS A 55 -3.23 -1.39 -2.91
CA CYS A 55 -1.86 -1.10 -2.45
C CYS A 55 -1.18 0.02 -3.25
N TYR A 56 -1.60 0.23 -4.50
CA TYR A 56 -1.03 1.26 -5.38
C TYR A 56 -1.69 2.63 -5.15
N LEU A 57 -2.96 2.65 -4.76
CA LEU A 57 -3.68 3.85 -4.33
C LEU A 57 -3.26 4.19 -2.90
N SER A 58 -2.41 5.19 -2.74
CA SER A 58 -1.92 5.61 -1.42
C SER A 58 -2.35 7.03 -1.05
N GLU A 59 -2.33 7.32 0.24
CA GLU A 59 -2.67 8.64 0.81
C GLU A 59 -1.82 9.76 0.19
N PHE A 60 -0.54 9.48 -0.07
CA PHE A 60 0.36 10.38 -0.79
C PHE A 60 -0.17 10.76 -2.18
N LEU A 61 -0.67 9.80 -2.95
CA LEU A 61 -1.24 10.09 -4.27
C LEU A 61 -2.47 11.00 -4.11
N PHE A 62 -3.32 10.73 -3.12
CA PHE A 62 -4.54 11.50 -2.93
C PHE A 62 -4.24 12.95 -2.47
N LEU A 63 -3.56 13.14 -1.34
CA LEU A 63 -3.26 14.47 -0.79
C LEU A 63 -2.16 15.20 -1.55
N GLY A 64 -1.08 14.48 -1.89
CA GLY A 64 0.08 15.03 -2.56
C GLY A 64 -0.26 15.52 -3.97
N MET A 65 -0.98 14.71 -4.78
CA MET A 65 -1.38 15.15 -6.11
C MET A 65 -2.44 16.25 -6.05
N THR A 66 -3.42 16.15 -5.15
CA THR A 66 -4.44 17.21 -5.02
C THR A 66 -3.80 18.54 -4.62
N GLY A 67 -2.87 18.52 -3.66
CA GLY A 67 -2.11 19.70 -3.25
C GLY A 67 -1.21 20.24 -4.37
N ALA A 68 -0.52 19.36 -5.10
CA ALA A 68 0.31 19.75 -6.23
C ALA A 68 -0.52 20.37 -7.36
N VAL A 69 -1.68 19.79 -7.71
CA VAL A 69 -2.61 20.37 -8.71
C VAL A 69 -3.16 21.72 -8.22
N TYR A 70 -3.44 21.88 -6.92
CA TYR A 70 -3.89 23.17 -6.38
C TYR A 70 -2.85 24.28 -6.60
N VAL A 71 -1.56 23.97 -6.44
CA VAL A 71 -0.45 24.92 -6.60
C VAL A 71 -0.07 25.10 -8.08
N ILE A 72 0.23 23.99 -8.78
CA ILE A 72 0.79 23.94 -10.14
C ILE A 72 -0.30 24.07 -11.22
N LYS A 73 -1.57 23.96 -10.82
CA LYS A 73 -2.77 24.06 -11.67
C LYS A 73 -2.99 22.85 -12.58
N PHE A 74 -4.04 22.97 -13.41
CA PHE A 74 -4.57 21.92 -14.27
C PHE A 74 -3.53 21.15 -15.11
N PRO A 75 -2.46 21.76 -15.66
CA PRO A 75 -1.48 21.01 -16.46
C PRO A 75 -0.82 19.85 -15.69
N PHE A 76 -0.71 19.94 -14.37
CA PHE A 76 -0.14 18.88 -13.54
C PHE A 76 -1.04 17.62 -13.45
N MET A 77 -2.32 17.72 -13.81
CA MET A 77 -3.22 16.56 -13.86
C MET A 77 -2.77 15.50 -14.87
N GLY A 78 -1.92 15.87 -15.86
CA GLY A 78 -1.33 14.93 -16.82
C GLY A 78 -0.64 13.72 -16.15
N ILE A 79 0.02 13.95 -15.02
CA ILE A 79 0.74 12.91 -14.26
C ILE A 79 -0.20 11.82 -13.74
N LEU A 80 -1.47 12.12 -13.49
CA LEU A 80 -2.44 11.11 -13.03
C LEU A 80 -2.69 10.04 -14.11
N TYR A 81 -2.75 10.45 -15.39
CA TYR A 81 -2.92 9.51 -16.50
C TYR A 81 -1.68 8.63 -16.67
N GLU A 82 -0.49 9.23 -16.60
CA GLU A 82 0.78 8.50 -16.68
C GLU A 82 0.90 7.48 -15.54
N PHE A 83 0.56 7.89 -14.32
CA PHE A 83 0.56 7.01 -13.14
C PHE A 83 -0.41 5.84 -13.33
N ALA A 84 -1.64 6.08 -13.76
CA ALA A 84 -2.63 5.03 -13.99
C ALA A 84 -2.19 4.04 -15.09
N ILE A 85 -1.64 4.55 -16.20
CA ILE A 85 -1.17 3.70 -17.31
C ILE A 85 0.03 2.85 -16.90
N SER A 86 0.96 3.42 -16.11
CA SER A 86 2.17 2.71 -15.67
C SER A 86 1.85 1.41 -14.92
N ILE A 87 0.80 1.39 -14.09
CA ILE A 87 0.34 0.22 -13.34
C ILE A 87 -0.06 -0.90 -14.29
N VAL A 88 -0.88 -0.55 -15.29
CA VAL A 88 -1.40 -1.51 -16.27
C VAL A 88 -0.25 -2.11 -17.06
N VAL A 89 0.65 -1.27 -17.58
CA VAL A 89 1.81 -1.72 -18.35
C VAL A 89 2.69 -2.65 -17.51
N PHE A 90 3.00 -2.27 -16.27
CA PHE A 90 3.83 -3.07 -15.38
C PHE A 90 3.18 -4.42 -15.04
N LEU A 91 1.88 -4.43 -14.69
CA LEU A 91 1.14 -5.65 -14.40
C LEU A 91 1.05 -6.57 -15.62
N PHE A 92 0.82 -6.05 -16.83
CA PHE A 92 0.75 -6.87 -18.03
C PHE A 92 2.09 -7.50 -18.42
N LEU A 93 3.20 -6.77 -18.26
CA LEU A 93 4.51 -7.26 -18.65
C LEU A 93 5.10 -8.22 -17.60
N LEU A 94 5.04 -7.84 -16.33
CA LEU A 94 5.77 -8.52 -15.28
C LEU A 94 4.96 -9.61 -14.57
N ALA A 95 3.65 -9.41 -14.36
CA ALA A 95 2.84 -10.35 -13.59
C ALA A 95 2.76 -11.75 -14.22
N PRO A 96 2.62 -11.94 -15.56
CA PRO A 96 2.61 -13.27 -16.16
C PRO A 96 3.92 -14.03 -15.96
N TYR A 97 5.05 -13.32 -16.02
CA TYR A 97 6.37 -13.91 -15.86
C TYR A 97 6.59 -14.40 -14.42
N ILE A 98 6.35 -13.53 -13.43
CA ILE A 98 6.48 -13.87 -12.01
C ILE A 98 5.52 -15.00 -11.62
N ARG A 99 4.27 -14.98 -12.14
CA ARG A 99 3.30 -16.03 -11.83
C ARG A 99 3.72 -17.40 -12.34
N ARG A 100 4.44 -17.45 -13.48
CA ARG A 100 4.94 -18.70 -14.08
C ARG A 100 6.23 -19.20 -13.44
N SER A 101 7.10 -18.30 -12.98
CA SER A 101 8.40 -18.67 -12.41
C SER A 101 8.29 -19.36 -11.05
N GLY A 102 7.20 -19.13 -10.32
CA GLY A 102 6.92 -19.81 -9.05
C GLY A 102 7.72 -19.27 -7.85
N TYR A 103 8.44 -18.16 -8.02
CA TYR A 103 9.11 -17.45 -6.94
C TYR A 103 8.12 -16.88 -5.92
N TYR A 104 8.55 -16.83 -4.66
CA TYR A 104 7.76 -16.24 -3.57
C TYR A 104 7.97 -14.73 -3.47
N THR A 105 9.17 -14.25 -3.78
CA THR A 105 9.52 -12.83 -3.76
C THR A 105 10.22 -12.38 -5.03
N LEU A 106 10.21 -11.07 -5.30
CA LEU A 106 11.03 -10.49 -6.37
C LEU A 106 12.53 -10.66 -6.10
N ILE A 107 12.94 -10.76 -4.84
CA ILE A 107 14.35 -10.93 -4.47
C ILE A 107 14.84 -12.31 -4.92
N ASP A 108 14.02 -13.35 -4.78
CA ASP A 108 14.33 -14.70 -5.29
C ASP A 108 14.55 -14.68 -6.81
N LEU A 109 13.73 -13.90 -7.54
CA LEU A 109 13.92 -13.70 -8.96
C LEU A 109 15.27 -13.04 -9.28
N PHE A 110 15.62 -11.97 -8.57
CA PHE A 110 16.92 -11.31 -8.77
C PHE A 110 18.10 -12.22 -8.43
N HIS A 111 17.94 -13.06 -7.40
CA HIS A 111 18.95 -14.04 -7.00
C HIS A 111 19.21 -15.06 -8.10
N ASP A 112 18.15 -15.59 -8.70
CA ASP A 112 18.27 -16.63 -9.73
C ASP A 112 18.75 -16.07 -11.07
N CYS A 113 18.35 -14.84 -11.43
CA CYS A 113 18.77 -14.22 -12.68
C CYS A 113 20.19 -13.62 -12.63
N TYR A 114 20.60 -13.06 -11.50
CA TYR A 114 21.79 -12.20 -11.40
C TYR A 114 22.71 -12.54 -10.23
N GLY A 115 22.39 -13.56 -9.44
CA GLY A 115 23.19 -14.01 -8.32
C GLY A 115 22.95 -13.24 -7.02
N ARG A 116 23.66 -13.68 -5.96
CA ARG A 116 23.48 -13.21 -4.59
C ARG A 116 23.73 -11.72 -4.38
N GLU A 117 24.72 -11.15 -5.06
CA GLU A 117 25.08 -9.74 -4.89
C GLU A 117 23.97 -8.81 -5.41
N ALA A 118 23.40 -9.13 -6.58
CA ALA A 118 22.29 -8.39 -7.15
C ALA A 118 21.02 -8.50 -6.29
N ALA A 119 20.75 -9.69 -5.72
CA ALA A 119 19.65 -9.87 -4.77
C ALA A 119 19.82 -9.08 -3.47
N ALA A 120 21.05 -9.02 -2.94
CA ALA A 120 21.34 -8.22 -1.76
C ALA A 120 21.14 -6.72 -2.05
N LEU A 121 21.62 -6.26 -3.21
CA LEU A 121 21.42 -4.87 -3.65
C LEU A 121 19.93 -4.55 -3.83
N SER A 122 19.16 -5.42 -4.48
CA SER A 122 17.72 -5.19 -4.69
C SER A 122 16.96 -5.13 -3.36
N CYS A 123 17.34 -5.95 -2.37
CA CYS A 123 16.81 -5.87 -1.01
C CYS A 123 17.13 -4.51 -0.35
N ILE A 124 18.38 -4.06 -0.42
CA ILE A 124 18.80 -2.76 0.15
C ILE A 124 18.04 -1.60 -0.50
N VAL A 125 17.96 -1.58 -1.82
CA VAL A 125 17.24 -0.54 -2.57
C VAL A 125 15.76 -0.56 -2.22
N THR A 126 15.15 -1.73 -2.11
CA THR A 126 13.74 -1.89 -1.73
C THR A 126 13.50 -1.36 -0.32
N LEU A 127 14.33 -1.74 0.65
CA LEU A 127 14.22 -1.25 2.04
C LEU A 127 14.41 0.26 2.13
N TRP A 128 15.41 0.80 1.41
CA TRP A 128 15.65 2.24 1.37
C TRP A 128 14.44 2.99 0.79
N PHE A 129 13.90 2.50 -0.33
CA PHE A 129 12.70 3.09 -0.93
C PHE A 129 11.50 3.01 0.02
N CYS A 130 11.27 1.86 0.66
CA CYS A 130 10.20 1.70 1.65
C CYS A 130 10.34 2.69 2.80
N LEU A 131 11.54 2.92 3.33
CA LEU A 131 11.77 3.88 4.42
C LEU A 131 11.45 5.32 4.01
N VAL A 132 11.95 5.75 2.85
CA VAL A 132 11.69 7.11 2.34
C VAL A 132 10.20 7.30 2.06
N PHE A 133 9.57 6.29 1.45
CA PHE A 133 8.15 6.34 1.12
C PHE A 133 7.26 6.34 2.37
N PHE A 134 7.65 5.56 3.39
CA PHE A 134 6.94 5.48 4.67
C PHE A 134 6.88 6.84 5.38
N ILE A 135 7.96 7.63 5.36
CA ILE A 135 7.97 8.99 5.93
C ILE A 135 6.89 9.87 5.28
N GLY A 136 6.77 9.81 3.96
CA GLY A 136 5.75 10.55 3.21
C GLY A 136 4.33 10.11 3.57
N GLN A 137 4.09 8.80 3.69
CA GLN A 137 2.79 8.27 4.07
C GLN A 137 2.41 8.67 5.50
N MET A 138 3.34 8.61 6.45
CA MET A 138 3.09 9.02 7.83
C MET A 138 2.77 10.51 7.97
N LYS A 139 3.40 11.36 7.15
CA LYS A 139 3.07 12.79 7.06
C LYS A 139 1.63 12.99 6.58
N ALA A 140 1.25 12.32 5.49
CA ALA A 140 -0.09 12.42 4.92
C ALA A 140 -1.15 11.92 5.91
N LEU A 141 -0.94 10.74 6.49
CA LEU A 141 -1.80 10.14 7.52
C LEU A 141 -2.00 11.08 8.71
N GLY A 142 -0.91 11.66 9.23
CA GLY A 142 -0.96 12.58 10.37
C GLY A 142 -1.82 13.81 10.11
N VAL A 143 -1.66 14.44 8.94
CA VAL A 143 -2.46 15.62 8.56
C VAL A 143 -3.94 15.26 8.39
N THR A 144 -4.25 14.11 7.79
CA THR A 144 -5.64 13.64 7.64
C THR A 144 -6.28 13.42 9.01
N LEU A 145 -5.61 12.67 9.89
CA LEU A 145 -6.16 12.31 11.19
C LEU A 145 -6.23 13.50 12.16
N GLU A 146 -5.27 14.42 12.11
CA GLU A 146 -5.34 15.69 12.85
C GLU A 146 -6.62 16.45 12.48
N PHE A 147 -6.91 16.57 11.18
CA PHE A 147 -8.12 17.23 10.70
C PHE A 147 -9.39 16.46 11.07
N MET A 148 -9.40 15.13 10.94
CA MET A 148 -10.59 14.32 11.19
C MET A 148 -10.92 14.20 12.69
N LEU A 149 -9.91 13.96 13.52
CA LEU A 149 -10.06 13.70 14.95
C LEU A 149 -9.99 14.97 15.80
N GLN A 150 -9.49 16.09 15.23
CA GLN A 150 -9.30 17.36 15.93
C GLN A 150 -8.38 17.21 17.16
N VAL A 151 -7.31 16.43 17.00
CA VAL A 151 -6.26 16.18 18.00
C VAL A 151 -4.92 16.70 17.49
N PRO A 152 -3.93 16.97 18.36
CA PRO A 152 -2.61 17.42 17.92
C PRO A 152 -1.96 16.43 16.93
N TYR A 153 -1.26 16.95 15.92
CA TYR A 153 -0.56 16.17 14.91
C TYR A 153 0.23 14.96 15.46
N ASP A 154 1.02 15.15 16.52
CA ASP A 154 1.84 14.06 17.08
C ASP A 154 0.99 12.89 17.60
N VAL A 155 -0.16 13.22 18.21
CA VAL A 155 -1.14 12.22 18.68
C VAL A 155 -1.80 11.54 17.48
N ALA A 156 -2.14 12.31 16.45
CA ALA A 156 -2.74 11.79 15.22
C ALA A 156 -1.83 10.79 14.51
N VAL A 157 -0.53 11.08 14.41
CA VAL A 157 0.48 10.19 13.81
C VAL A 157 0.63 8.90 14.62
N ILE A 158 0.67 8.98 15.95
CA ILE A 158 0.79 7.80 16.81
C ILE A 158 -0.44 6.90 16.71
N ILE A 159 -1.65 7.48 16.78
CA ILE A 159 -2.90 6.73 16.64
C ILE A 159 -2.97 6.10 15.25
N GLY A 160 -2.65 6.87 14.21
CA GLY A 160 -2.61 6.41 12.83
C GLY A 160 -1.67 5.22 12.69
N GLY A 161 -0.37 5.39 12.97
CA GLY A 161 0.62 4.33 12.75
C GLY A 161 0.49 3.10 13.66
N ALA A 162 -0.24 3.19 14.78
CA ALA A 162 -0.50 2.03 15.64
C ALA A 162 -1.67 1.17 15.14
N VAL A 163 -2.60 1.76 14.39
CA VAL A 163 -3.90 1.13 14.04
C VAL A 163 -4.04 0.88 12.54
N LEU A 164 -3.53 1.80 11.70
CA LEU A 164 -3.63 1.84 10.25
C LEU A 164 -2.25 1.59 9.61
#